data_AF-A0A914SUB5-F1
#
_entry.id   AF-A0A914SUB5-F1
#
_cell.length_a   1.000
_cell.length_b   1.000
_cell.length_c   1.000
_cell.angle_alpha   90.00
_cell.angle_beta   90.00
_cell.angle_gamma   90.00
#
_symmetry.space_group_name_H-M   'P 1'
#
loop_
_entity.id
_entity.type
_entity.pdbx_description
1 polymer ?
#
loop_
_entity_poly.entity_id
_entity_poly.type
_entity_poly.pdbx_seq_one_letter_code
_entity_poly.pdbx_strand_id
1 'polypeptide(L)'
;MVLFLFKFGLLFFIVVGNVFGISDTTLSTGCSSHCTLNFDKNLECWNKTLTFYQQTLVGGLRHYSNVLTNIAYWSKHNKEPPINLDEIGDETIARMRKIEPGNIEDEDAVIEPSDYTEIVKHLVTKSQKAYDIMTHENDQNPKPKPSVCPLGCEKSWNPWYWMFLASAGINIVLGFASMVLVWFLDKRDTKEARLELAECEIVKIQPKESIADKVK
;
A
#
# COMPACT_ATOMS: atom_id res chain seq x y z
N MET A 1 17.22 16.24 -31.45
CA MET A 1 15.78 15.90 -31.30
C MET A 1 15.55 14.83 -30.22
N VAL A 2 16.34 13.75 -30.17
CA VAL A 2 16.22 12.66 -29.16
C VAL A 2 16.37 13.13 -27.70
N LEU A 3 17.28 14.08 -27.44
CA LEU A 3 17.48 14.68 -26.11
C LEU A 3 16.29 15.51 -25.59
N PHE A 4 15.41 15.99 -26.48
CA PHE A 4 14.26 16.83 -26.11
C PHE A 4 13.06 15.97 -25.64
N LEU A 5 12.89 14.79 -26.23
CA LEU A 5 11.85 13.83 -25.85
C LEU A 5 12.13 13.20 -24.48
N PHE A 6 13.41 12.98 -24.13
CA PHE A 6 13.80 12.41 -22.84
C PHE A 6 13.52 13.36 -21.67
N LYS A 7 13.68 14.68 -21.87
CA LYS A 7 13.40 15.70 -20.84
C LYS A 7 11.90 15.89 -20.57
N PHE A 8 11.06 15.78 -21.59
CA PHE A 8 9.60 15.87 -21.41
C PHE A 8 8.99 14.62 -20.78
N GLY A 9 9.53 13.43 -21.09
CA GLY A 9 9.09 12.17 -20.47
C GLY A 9 9.34 12.12 -18.95
N LEU A 10 10.46 12.67 -18.49
CA LEU A 10 10.83 12.67 -17.07
C LEU A 10 9.98 13.64 -16.24
N LEU A 11 9.51 14.74 -16.84
CA LEU A 11 8.67 15.75 -16.17
C LEU A 11 7.23 15.27 -15.98
N PHE A 12 6.71 14.42 -16.88
CA PHE A 12 5.36 13.87 -16.77
C PHE A 12 5.22 12.87 -15.60
N PHE A 13 6.28 12.11 -15.29
CA PHE A 13 6.28 11.17 -14.16
C PHE A 13 6.31 11.87 -12.78
N ILE A 14 6.92 13.05 -12.67
CA ILE A 14 7.00 13.77 -11.38
C ILE A 14 5.66 14.41 -11.00
N VAL A 15 4.83 14.81 -11.97
CA VAL A 15 3.56 15.51 -11.70
C VAL A 15 2.43 14.54 -11.30
N VAL A 16 2.42 13.31 -11.82
CA VAL A 16 1.33 12.34 -11.54
C VAL A 16 1.52 11.61 -10.20
N GLY A 17 2.74 11.58 -9.64
CA GLY A 17 3.03 10.88 -8.38
C GLY A 17 2.44 11.51 -7.11
N ASN A 18 1.94 12.75 -7.16
CA ASN A 18 1.54 13.51 -5.97
C ASN A 18 0.03 13.61 -5.71
N VAL A 19 -0.83 12.92 -6.47
CA VAL A 19 -2.30 13.18 -6.41
C VAL A 19 -3.14 12.03 -5.81
N PHE A 20 -2.58 10.84 -5.55
CA PHE A 20 -3.38 9.73 -5.00
C PHE A 20 -3.05 9.40 -3.55
N GLY A 21 -3.38 10.33 -2.65
CA GLY A 21 -3.71 10.01 -1.27
C GLY A 21 -5.17 9.56 -1.19
N ILE A 22 -5.46 8.31 -1.60
CA ILE A 22 -6.78 7.71 -1.39
C ILE A 22 -6.84 7.32 0.09
N SER A 23 -7.28 8.25 0.93
CA SER A 23 -7.87 7.89 2.22
C SER A 23 -9.22 7.25 1.92
N ASP A 24 -9.41 5.99 2.34
CA ASP A 24 -10.70 5.28 2.23
C ASP A 24 -11.84 6.15 2.77
N THR A 25 -12.63 6.73 1.86
CA THR A 25 -13.71 7.68 2.16
C THR A 25 -14.89 7.04 2.90
N THR A 26 -14.92 5.71 2.98
CA THR A 26 -15.96 4.95 3.68
C THR A 26 -15.72 4.91 5.19
N LEU A 27 -14.47 4.95 5.66
CA LEU A 27 -14.14 4.91 7.08
C LEU A 27 -14.37 6.27 7.78
N SER A 28 -14.42 7.37 7.03
CA SER A 28 -14.63 8.72 7.55
C SER A 28 -16.08 9.21 7.47
N THR A 29 -17.02 8.39 7.01
CA THR A 29 -18.41 8.84 6.82
C THR A 29 -19.09 9.05 8.18
N GLY A 30 -19.18 10.31 8.62
CA GLY A 30 -19.82 10.70 9.89
C GLY A 30 -18.85 11.27 10.95
N CYS A 31 -17.54 11.23 10.73
CA CYS A 31 -16.55 11.89 11.57
C CYS A 31 -16.20 13.26 10.98
N SER A 32 -16.35 14.34 11.75
CA SER A 32 -15.93 15.69 11.34
C SER A 32 -15.10 16.33 12.44
N SER A 33 -13.85 16.71 12.10
CA SER A 33 -12.98 17.51 12.97
C SER A 33 -13.36 19.00 12.99
N HIS A 34 -14.34 19.41 12.18
CA HIS A 34 -14.77 20.81 12.02
C HIS A 34 -16.08 21.14 12.73
N CYS A 35 -16.62 20.23 13.56
CA CYS A 35 -17.77 20.57 14.40
C CYS A 35 -17.35 21.65 15.40
N THR A 36 -18.02 22.80 15.39
CA THR A 36 -17.77 23.90 16.33
C THR A 36 -19.09 24.43 16.85
N LEU A 37 -19.08 25.00 18.06
CA LEU A 37 -20.25 25.62 18.68
C LEU A 37 -20.81 26.79 17.86
N ASN A 38 -19.97 27.44 17.04
CA ASN A 38 -20.37 28.59 16.22
C ASN A 38 -21.19 28.19 14.99
N PHE A 39 -20.90 27.02 14.40
CA PHE A 39 -21.53 26.58 13.16
C PHE A 39 -22.60 25.49 13.37
N ASP A 40 -22.52 24.73 14.46
CA ASP A 40 -23.46 23.64 14.76
C ASP A 40 -24.52 24.02 15.81
N LYS A 41 -25.41 24.94 15.43
CA LYS A 41 -26.48 25.44 16.32
C LYS A 41 -27.48 24.36 16.78
N ASN A 42 -27.61 23.29 15.99
CA ASN A 42 -28.58 22.20 16.23
C ASN A 42 -27.92 20.92 16.76
N LEU A 43 -26.62 20.94 17.06
CA LEU A 43 -25.83 19.78 17.53
C LEU A 43 -25.83 18.58 16.54
N GLU A 44 -26.19 18.80 15.28
CA GLU A 44 -26.32 17.72 14.30
C GLU A 44 -24.94 17.16 13.90
N CYS A 45 -23.94 18.03 13.77
CA CYS A 45 -22.55 17.65 13.48
C CYS A 45 -21.97 16.85 14.66
N TRP A 46 -22.18 17.33 15.88
CA TRP A 46 -21.74 16.66 17.10
C TRP A 46 -22.41 15.30 17.30
N ASN A 47 -23.72 15.21 17.07
CA ASN A 47 -24.45 13.95 17.26
C ASN A 47 -24.03 12.87 16.24
N LYS A 48 -23.76 13.26 14.98
CA LYS A 48 -23.20 12.35 13.97
C LYS A 48 -21.80 11.87 14.36
N THR A 49 -20.94 12.79 14.79
CA THR A 49 -19.56 12.47 15.22
C THR A 49 -19.56 11.58 16.47
N LEU A 50 -20.45 11.84 17.44
CA LEU A 50 -20.62 10.99 18.62
C LEU A 50 -21.09 9.59 18.24
N THR A 51 -22.08 9.48 17.34
CA THR A 51 -22.56 8.19 16.84
C THR A 51 -21.44 7.40 16.17
N PHE A 52 -20.59 8.06 15.39
CA PHE A 52 -19.42 7.45 14.75
C PHE A 52 -18.45 6.86 15.78
N TYR A 53 -18.07 7.62 16.81
CA TYR A 53 -17.16 7.12 17.85
C TYR A 53 -17.78 6.02 18.71
N GLN A 54 -19.08 6.09 19.02
CA GLN A 54 -19.79 5.03 19.73
C GLN A 54 -19.75 3.71 18.96
N GLN A 55 -20.03 3.75 17.65
CA GLN A 55 -19.99 2.57 16.80
C GLN A 55 -18.56 2.02 16.67
N THR A 56 -17.58 2.91 16.47
CA THR A 56 -16.17 2.53 16.37
C THR A 56 -15.65 1.92 17.66
N LEU A 57 -15.97 2.52 18.82
CA LEU A 57 -15.58 2.00 20.13
C LEU A 57 -16.18 0.62 20.38
N VAL A 58 -17.50 0.46 20.21
CA VAL A 58 -18.15 -0.85 20.36
C VAL A 58 -17.61 -1.88 19.38
N GLY A 59 -17.31 -1.47 18.15
CA GLY A 59 -16.67 -2.30 17.13
C GLY A 59 -15.28 -2.77 17.59
N GLY A 60 -14.45 -1.86 18.09
CA GLY A 60 -13.11 -2.16 18.62
C GLY A 60 -13.14 -3.13 19.80
N LEU A 61 -14.01 -2.88 20.79
CA LEU A 61 -14.14 -3.75 21.96
C LEU A 61 -14.62 -5.17 21.59
N ARG A 62 -15.59 -5.28 20.66
CA ARG A 62 -16.05 -6.57 20.12
C ARG A 62 -14.95 -7.29 19.35
N HIS A 63 -14.22 -6.55 18.53
CA HIS A 63 -13.12 -7.12 17.75
C HIS A 63 -12.00 -7.64 18.66
N TYR A 64 -11.60 -6.86 19.67
CA TYR A 64 -10.64 -7.27 20.68
C TYR A 64 -11.06 -8.59 21.37
N SER A 65 -12.30 -8.68 21.85
CA SER A 65 -12.82 -9.90 22.48
C SER A 65 -12.84 -11.11 21.53
N ASN A 66 -13.22 -10.89 20.27
CA ASN A 66 -13.19 -11.95 19.25
C ASN A 66 -11.77 -12.43 18.97
N VAL A 67 -10.79 -11.52 18.87
CA VAL A 67 -9.37 -11.88 18.67
C VAL A 67 -8.86 -12.73 19.83
N LEU A 68 -9.12 -12.34 21.08
CA LEU A 68 -8.73 -13.14 22.25
C LEU A 68 -9.31 -14.56 22.20
N THR A 69 -10.60 -14.67 21.90
CA THR A 69 -11.30 -15.96 21.79
C THR A 69 -10.72 -16.81 20.66
N ASN A 70 -10.46 -16.20 19.50
CA ASN A 70 -9.89 -16.86 18.32
C ASN A 70 -8.48 -17.37 18.58
N ILE A 71 -7.64 -16.58 19.25
CA ILE A 71 -6.27 -16.94 19.62
C ILE A 71 -6.27 -18.14 20.57
N ALA A 72 -7.08 -18.10 21.63
CA ALA A 72 -7.21 -19.22 22.58
C ALA A 72 -7.74 -20.50 21.89
N TYR A 73 -8.76 -20.36 21.05
CA TYR A 73 -9.29 -21.47 20.26
C TYR A 73 -8.24 -22.07 19.32
N TRP A 74 -7.52 -21.22 18.57
CA TRP A 74 -6.49 -21.65 17.62
C TRP A 74 -5.34 -22.36 18.34
N SER A 75 -4.86 -21.82 19.47
CA SER A 75 -3.79 -22.46 20.25
C SER A 75 -4.17 -23.89 20.66
N LYS A 76 -5.38 -24.07 21.21
CA LYS A 76 -5.90 -25.40 21.59
C LYS A 76 -5.95 -26.37 20.40
N HIS A 77 -6.47 -25.93 19.26
CA HIS A 77 -6.66 -26.79 18.09
C HIS A 77 -5.34 -27.16 17.39
N ASN A 78 -4.32 -26.32 17.52
CA ASN A 78 -2.99 -26.57 16.95
C ASN A 78 -2.02 -27.22 17.94
N LYS A 79 -2.48 -27.64 19.13
CA LYS A 79 -1.65 -28.27 20.18
C LYS A 79 -0.51 -27.38 20.68
N GLU A 80 -0.70 -26.06 20.60
CA GLU A 80 0.19 -25.07 21.18
C GLU A 80 -0.06 -24.96 22.69
N PRO A 81 0.89 -24.42 23.48
CA PRO A 81 0.67 -24.22 24.90
C PRO A 81 -0.55 -23.32 25.16
N PRO A 82 -1.35 -23.62 26.20
CA PRO A 82 -2.54 -22.86 26.50
C PRO A 82 -2.17 -21.41 26.80
N ILE A 83 -2.91 -20.49 26.17
CA ILE A 83 -2.68 -19.06 26.30
C ILE A 83 -3.41 -18.57 27.54
N ASN A 84 -2.69 -17.85 28.40
CA ASN A 84 -3.27 -17.17 29.55
C ASN A 84 -3.88 -15.83 29.10
N LEU A 85 -5.22 -15.76 29.01
CA LEU A 85 -5.91 -14.54 28.60
C LEU A 85 -5.77 -13.41 29.63
N ASP A 86 -5.58 -13.73 30.92
CA ASP A 86 -5.36 -12.72 31.96
C ASP A 86 -4.00 -12.02 31.77
N GLU A 87 -2.97 -12.77 31.38
CA GLU A 87 -1.63 -12.22 31.07
C GLU A 87 -1.69 -11.28 29.87
N ILE A 88 -2.44 -11.65 28.81
CA ILE A 88 -2.67 -10.76 27.65
C ILE A 88 -3.43 -9.50 28.09
N GLY A 89 -4.38 -9.63 29.02
CA GLY A 89 -5.09 -8.50 29.61
C GLY A 89 -4.15 -7.53 30.32
N ASP A 90 -3.29 -8.04 31.19
CA ASP A 90 -2.30 -7.25 31.92
C ASP A 90 -1.29 -6.58 30.98
N GLU A 91 -0.84 -7.29 29.94
CA GLU A 91 0.03 -6.72 28.91
C GLU A 91 -0.67 -5.60 28.14
N THR A 92 -1.94 -5.80 27.79
CA THR A 92 -2.75 -4.78 27.10
C THR A 92 -2.89 -3.52 27.95
N ILE A 93 -3.18 -3.66 29.25
CA ILE A 93 -3.23 -2.54 30.19
C ILE A 93 -1.88 -1.83 30.28
N ALA A 94 -0.78 -2.60 30.35
CA ALA A 94 0.57 -2.06 30.41
C ALA A 94 0.95 -1.30 29.12
N ARG A 95 0.47 -1.75 27.96
CA ARG A 95 0.64 -1.06 26.68
C ARG A 95 -0.21 0.22 26.62
N MET A 96 -1.48 0.16 27.02
CA MET A 96 -2.36 1.34 27.08
C MET A 96 -1.81 2.45 27.99
N ARG A 97 -1.13 2.09 29.08
CA ARG A 97 -0.42 3.06 29.96
C ARG A 97 0.77 3.77 29.30
N LYS A 98 1.35 3.18 28.27
CA LYS A 98 2.58 3.69 27.62
C LYS A 98 2.32 4.41 26.31
N ILE A 99 1.19 4.16 25.67
CA ILE A 99 0.87 4.74 24.37
C ILE A 99 0.33 6.14 24.60
N GLU A 100 1.13 7.14 24.25
CA GLU A 100 0.66 8.50 24.08
C GLU A 100 -0.07 8.60 22.73
N PRO A 101 -1.35 8.97 22.68
CA PRO A 101 -2.08 9.12 21.42
C PRO A 101 -1.46 10.27 20.62
N GLY A 102 -0.92 9.95 19.43
CA GLY A 102 -0.05 10.86 18.68
C GLY A 102 -0.66 12.17 18.15
N ASN A 103 -1.91 12.52 18.48
CA ASN A 103 -2.62 13.74 18.03
C ASN A 103 -3.86 14.11 18.90
N ILE A 104 -4.06 13.49 20.07
CA ILE A 104 -5.20 13.79 20.95
C ILE A 104 -4.60 14.13 22.30
N GLU A 105 -4.48 15.42 22.60
CA GLU A 105 -4.14 15.84 23.95
C GLU A 105 -5.38 15.54 24.82
N ASP A 106 -5.22 14.66 25.81
CA ASP A 106 -6.20 14.51 26.87
C ASP A 106 -6.06 15.72 27.80
N GLU A 107 -6.47 16.90 27.30
CA GLU A 107 -6.20 18.20 27.92
C GLU A 107 -6.71 18.29 29.37
N ASP A 108 -7.72 17.48 29.71
CA ASP A 108 -8.38 17.46 31.02
C ASP A 108 -8.19 16.13 31.80
N ALA A 109 -7.34 15.21 31.34
CA ALA A 109 -7.22 13.86 31.91
C ALA A 109 -8.59 13.16 32.06
N VAL A 110 -9.42 13.26 31.02
CA VAL A 110 -10.81 12.78 30.99
C VAL A 110 -10.89 11.27 31.20
N ILE A 111 -9.83 10.53 30.85
CA ILE A 111 -9.78 9.07 30.99
C ILE A 111 -8.71 8.69 32.03
N GLU A 112 -9.14 8.12 33.15
CA GLU A 112 -8.21 7.63 34.16
C GLU A 112 -7.69 6.22 33.82
N PRO A 113 -6.47 5.86 34.26
CA PRO A 113 -5.91 4.52 34.10
C PRO A 113 -6.79 3.36 34.60
N SER A 114 -7.61 3.63 35.61
CA SER A 114 -8.60 2.70 36.16
C SER A 114 -9.69 2.34 35.17
N ASP A 115 -10.15 3.29 34.35
CA ASP A 115 -11.32 3.13 33.49
C ASP A 115 -11.07 2.08 32.42
N TYR A 116 -9.97 2.20 31.67
CA TYR A 116 -9.63 1.19 30.67
C TYR A 116 -9.14 -0.13 31.31
N THR A 117 -8.61 -0.09 32.54
CA THR A 117 -8.23 -1.32 33.26
C THR A 117 -9.46 -2.18 33.54
N GLU A 118 -10.55 -1.59 34.01
CA GLU A 118 -11.81 -2.31 34.27
C GLU A 118 -12.41 -2.86 32.96
N ILE A 119 -12.44 -2.02 31.92
CA ILE A 119 -12.96 -2.42 30.60
C ILE A 119 -12.18 -3.63 30.05
N VAL A 120 -10.84 -3.57 30.05
CA VAL A 120 -10.00 -4.67 29.54
C VAL A 120 -10.23 -5.95 30.34
N LYS A 121 -10.22 -5.88 31.68
CA LYS A 121 -10.47 -7.05 32.54
C LYS A 121 -11.85 -7.67 32.29
N HIS A 122 -12.86 -6.84 32.10
CA HIS A 122 -14.20 -7.32 31.78
C HIS A 122 -14.23 -8.03 30.41
N LEU A 123 -13.58 -7.46 29.39
CA LEU A 123 -13.51 -8.05 28.06
C LEU A 123 -12.74 -9.37 28.07
N VAL A 124 -11.63 -9.46 28.80
CA VAL A 124 -10.86 -10.70 28.98
C VAL A 124 -11.72 -11.78 29.64
N THR A 125 -12.39 -11.45 30.74
CA THR A 125 -13.30 -12.37 31.44
C THR A 125 -14.43 -12.88 30.53
N LYS A 126 -15.02 -11.99 29.72
CA LYS A 126 -16.06 -12.36 28.75
C LYS A 126 -15.52 -13.25 27.63
N SER A 127 -14.30 -12.98 27.17
CA SER A 127 -13.62 -13.76 26.13
C SER A 127 -13.27 -15.16 26.62
N GLN A 128 -12.79 -15.29 27.86
CA GLN A 128 -12.55 -16.59 28.49
C GLN A 128 -13.83 -17.41 28.57
N LYS A 129 -14.94 -16.82 29.06
CA LYS A 129 -16.25 -17.50 29.10
C LYS A 129 -16.73 -17.93 27.72
N ALA A 130 -16.54 -17.08 26.70
CA ALA A 130 -16.91 -17.41 25.32
C ALA A 130 -16.08 -18.59 24.78
N TYR A 131 -14.77 -18.60 25.04
CA TYR A 131 -13.89 -19.72 24.72
C TYR A 131 -14.27 -21.02 25.46
N ASP A 132 -14.60 -20.94 26.74
CA ASP A 132 -15.02 -22.10 27.53
C ASP A 132 -16.29 -22.72 26.92
N ILE A 133 -17.29 -21.91 26.56
CA ILE A 133 -18.51 -22.37 25.86
C ILE A 133 -18.15 -23.07 24.54
N MET A 134 -17.28 -22.46 23.72
CA MET A 134 -16.85 -23.02 22.43
C MET A 134 -16.07 -24.32 22.55
N THR A 135 -15.54 -24.64 23.73
CA THR A 135 -14.68 -25.81 23.94
C THR A 135 -15.28 -26.90 24.82
N HIS A 136 -16.34 -26.62 25.57
CA HIS A 136 -17.00 -27.59 26.46
C HIS A 136 -18.23 -28.29 25.83
N GLU A 137 -18.82 -27.76 24.76
CA GLU A 137 -19.94 -28.42 24.05
C GLU A 137 -19.45 -29.33 22.91
N ASN A 138 -19.99 -30.56 22.85
CA ASN A 138 -19.64 -31.59 21.87
C ASN A 138 -20.01 -31.17 20.42
N ASP A 139 -19.01 -31.03 19.55
CA ASP A 139 -18.97 -31.12 18.07
C ASP A 139 -19.98 -30.32 17.20
N GLN A 140 -21.00 -29.68 17.76
CA GLN A 140 -21.90 -28.76 17.05
C GLN A 140 -21.54 -27.29 17.28
N ASN A 141 -20.39 -27.04 17.91
CA ASN A 141 -20.05 -25.70 18.35
C ASN A 141 -19.80 -24.72 17.21
N PRO A 142 -20.32 -23.49 17.32
CA PRO A 142 -20.03 -22.44 16.35
C PRO A 142 -18.53 -22.18 16.38
N LYS A 143 -17.87 -22.45 15.24
CA LYS A 143 -16.48 -22.07 15.04
C LYS A 143 -16.35 -20.56 15.30
N PRO A 144 -15.23 -20.11 15.88
CA PRO A 144 -14.96 -18.69 15.99
C PRO A 144 -15.15 -18.01 14.63
N LYS A 145 -15.89 -16.90 14.63
CA LYS A 145 -16.04 -16.11 13.41
C LYS A 145 -14.66 -15.58 13.02
N PRO A 146 -14.28 -15.63 11.73
CA PRO A 146 -13.01 -15.08 11.29
C PRO A 146 -12.96 -13.60 11.71
N SER A 147 -11.94 -13.25 12.49
CA SER A 147 -11.64 -11.86 12.81
C SER A 147 -11.11 -11.21 11.54
N VAL A 148 -11.98 -10.51 10.82
CA VAL A 148 -11.56 -9.67 9.70
C VAL A 148 -10.80 -8.50 10.30
N CYS A 149 -9.51 -8.38 10.00
CA CYS A 149 -8.74 -7.22 10.43
C CYS A 149 -9.41 -5.94 9.89
N PRO A 150 -9.44 -4.85 10.67
CA PRO A 150 -9.90 -3.57 10.13
C PRO A 150 -9.06 -3.24 8.88
N LEU A 151 -9.75 -2.87 7.79
CA LEU A 151 -9.14 -2.43 6.54
C LEU A 151 -8.18 -1.28 6.87
N GLY A 152 -6.87 -1.59 6.86
CA GLY A 152 -5.82 -0.69 7.36
C GLY A 152 -4.68 -1.42 8.07
N CYS A 153 -4.93 -2.58 8.71
CA CYS A 153 -3.85 -3.38 9.33
C CYS A 153 -3.11 -4.25 8.30
N GLU A 154 -3.81 -4.67 7.24
CA GLU A 154 -3.19 -5.21 6.03
C GLU A 154 -2.87 -4.03 5.11
N LYS A 155 -1.60 -3.63 5.05
CA LYS A 155 -1.15 -2.66 4.04
C LYS A 155 -1.55 -3.24 2.68
N SER A 156 -2.52 -2.63 1.99
CA SER A 156 -2.96 -3.13 0.70
C SER A 156 -1.81 -2.95 -0.29
N TRP A 157 -1.12 -4.05 -0.60
CA TRP A 157 0.01 -4.08 -1.52
C TRP A 157 -0.40 -3.77 -2.96
N ASN A 158 -1.69 -3.56 -3.23
CA ASN A 158 -2.23 -3.61 -4.59
C ASN A 158 -1.77 -2.43 -5.46
N PRO A 159 -1.96 -1.14 -5.09
CA PRO A 159 -1.70 -0.05 -6.03
C PRO A 159 -0.20 0.11 -6.37
N TRP A 160 0.66 0.02 -5.35
CA TRP A 160 2.11 0.18 -5.52
C TRP A 160 2.75 -0.97 -6.30
N TYR A 161 2.26 -2.20 -6.10
CA TYR A 161 2.71 -3.37 -6.84
C TYR A 161 2.37 -3.24 -8.34
N TRP A 162 1.15 -2.82 -8.69
CA TRP A 162 0.76 -2.59 -10.08
C TRP A 162 1.54 -1.45 -10.73
N MET A 163 1.82 -0.36 -9.99
CA MET A 163 2.69 0.72 -10.48
C MET A 163 4.12 0.25 -10.72
N PHE A 164 4.67 -0.58 -9.83
CA PHE A 164 6.00 -1.16 -10.01
C PHE A 164 6.06 -2.08 -11.25
N LEU A 165 5.07 -2.97 -11.42
CA LEU A 165 4.97 -3.84 -12.60
C LEU A 165 4.86 -3.04 -13.90
N ALA A 166 4.02 -2.00 -13.92
CA ALA A 166 3.88 -1.14 -15.09
C ALA A 166 5.19 -0.41 -15.43
N SER A 167 5.88 0.13 -14.41
CA SER A 167 7.18 0.80 -14.58
C SER A 167 8.25 -0.16 -15.10
N ALA A 168 8.34 -1.37 -14.54
CA ALA A 168 9.27 -2.40 -14.99
C ALA A 168 9.01 -2.77 -16.47
N GLY A 169 7.74 -2.96 -16.86
CA GLY A 169 7.35 -3.25 -18.23
C GLY A 169 7.77 -2.15 -19.22
N ILE A 170 7.54 -0.88 -18.88
CA ILE A 170 7.93 0.26 -19.73
C ILE A 170 9.46 0.30 -19.92
N ASN A 171 10.24 0.05 -18.87
CA ASN A 171 11.70 0.03 -18.96
C ASN A 171 12.22 -1.10 -19.86
N ILE A 172 11.61 -2.29 -19.80
CA ILE A 172 11.97 -3.40 -20.70
C ILE A 172 11.70 -3.04 -22.16
N VAL A 173 10.53 -2.46 -22.45
CA VAL A 173 10.15 -2.03 -23.81
C VAL A 173 11.10 -0.95 -24.34
N LEU A 174 11.44 0.05 -23.51
CA LEU A 174 12.41 1.09 -23.86
C LEU A 174 13.81 0.49 -24.12
N GLY A 175 14.25 -0.45 -23.28
CA GLY A 175 15.50 -1.16 -23.48
C GLY A 175 15.54 -1.88 -24.81
N PHE A 176 14.49 -2.64 -25.15
CA PHE A 176 14.41 -3.35 -26.42
C PHE A 176 14.36 -2.40 -27.62
N ALA A 177 13.56 -1.34 -27.55
CA ALA A 177 13.48 -0.33 -28.61
C ALA A 177 14.85 0.36 -28.85
N SER A 178 15.61 0.62 -27.78
CA SER A 178 16.96 1.19 -27.89
C SER A 178 17.94 0.25 -28.59
N MET A 179 17.91 -1.05 -28.29
CA MET A 179 18.76 -2.04 -28.97
C MET A 179 18.41 -2.15 -30.45
N VAL A 180 17.12 -2.17 -30.79
CA VAL A 180 16.66 -2.21 -32.19
C VAL A 180 17.11 -0.96 -32.95
N LEU A 181 17.00 0.23 -32.34
CA LEU A 181 17.48 1.47 -32.94
C LEU A 181 18.98 1.45 -33.21
N VAL A 182 19.79 1.01 -32.24
CA VAL A 182 21.24 0.88 -32.42
C VAL A 182 21.57 -0.09 -33.55
N TRP A 183 20.87 -1.23 -33.63
CA TRP A 183 21.06 -2.19 -34.72
C TRP A 183 20.71 -1.63 -36.10
N PHE A 184 19.63 -0.84 -36.20
CA PHE A 184 19.26 -0.17 -37.46
C PHE A 184 20.29 0.88 -37.89
N LEU A 185 20.83 1.65 -36.95
CA LEU A 185 21.88 2.64 -37.22
C LEU A 185 23.17 1.95 -37.69
N ASP A 186 23.63 0.92 -36.98
CA ASP A 186 24.81 0.13 -37.35
C ASP A 186 24.68 -0.48 -38.75
N LYS A 187 23.51 -1.03 -39.08
CA LYS A 187 23.24 -1.59 -40.41
C LYS A 187 23.22 -0.52 -41.51
N ARG A 188 22.81 0.72 -41.20
CA ARG A 188 22.82 1.82 -42.16
C ARG A 188 24.25 2.29 -42.42
N ASP A 189 25.03 2.51 -41.36
CA ASP A 189 26.41 2.97 -41.47
C ASP A 189 27.27 1.91 -42.21
N THR A 190 27.03 0.63 -41.96
CA THR A 190 27.68 -0.47 -42.69
C THR A 190 27.34 -0.46 -44.19
N LYS A 191 26.12 -0.05 -44.57
CA LYS A 191 25.72 0.04 -45.99
C LYS A 191 26.36 1.25 -46.67
N GLU A 192 26.40 2.39 -46.00
CA GLU A 192 27.05 3.61 -46.49
C GLU A 192 28.55 3.35 -46.74
N ALA A 193 29.24 2.71 -45.80
CA ALA A 193 30.65 2.34 -45.96
C ALA A 193 30.91 1.38 -47.14
N ARG A 194 29.98 0.45 -47.42
CA ARG A 194 30.09 -0.45 -48.58
C ARG A 194 29.86 0.26 -49.91
N LEU A 195 28.96 1.25 -49.94
CA LEU A 195 28.69 2.08 -51.12
C LEU A 195 29.93 2.91 -51.47
N GLU A 196 30.55 3.56 -50.49
CA GLU A 196 31.78 4.34 -50.69
C GLU A 196 32.95 3.49 -51.22
N LEU A 197 33.10 2.27 -50.72
CA LEU A 197 34.11 1.32 -51.20
C LEU A 197 33.86 0.89 -52.65
N ALA A 198 32.60 0.64 -53.02
CA ALA A 198 32.24 0.26 -54.39
C ALA A 198 32.48 1.40 -55.39
N GLU A 199 32.17 2.65 -55.03
CA GLU A 199 32.48 3.82 -55.86
C GLU A 199 33.99 4.00 -56.07
N CYS A 200 34.80 3.79 -55.03
CA CYS A 200 36.26 3.84 -55.15
C CYS A 200 36.84 2.77 -56.09
N GLU A 201 36.23 1.59 -56.14
CA GLU A 201 36.67 0.50 -57.01
C GLU A 201 36.32 0.79 -58.49
N ILE A 202 35.13 1.34 -58.77
CA ILE A 202 34.73 1.77 -60.12
C ILE A 202 35.67 2.86 -60.66
N VAL A 203 36.07 3.84 -59.83
CA VAL A 203 37.00 4.90 -60.22
C VAL A 203 38.39 4.36 -60.55
N LYS A 204 38.86 3.29 -59.88
CA LYS A 204 40.15 2.65 -60.20
C LYS A 204 40.14 1.90 -61.52
N ILE A 205 39.00 1.37 -61.95
CA ILE A 205 38.84 0.60 -63.20
C ILE A 205 38.71 1.50 -64.43
N GLN A 206 38.55 2.81 -64.25
CA GLN A 206 38.57 3.81 -65.34
C GLN A 206 39.92 4.58 -65.39
N PRO A 207 41.08 3.94 -65.68
CA PRO A 207 42.31 4.69 -65.91
C PRO A 207 42.24 5.38 -67.28
N LYS A 208 42.09 6.71 -67.26
CA LYS A 208 42.47 7.68 -68.30
C LYS A 208 42.63 7.13 -69.72
N GLU A 209 41.52 6.91 -70.42
CA GLU A 209 41.52 6.67 -71.88
C GLU A 209 41.13 7.93 -72.69
N SER A 210 41.26 9.15 -72.12
CA SER A 210 40.79 10.39 -72.79
C SER A 210 41.81 11.53 -72.92
N ILE A 211 43.12 11.29 -72.85
CA ILE A 211 44.14 12.35 -73.06
C ILE A 211 45.15 12.02 -74.19
N ALA A 212 44.99 10.92 -74.94
CA ALA A 212 45.95 10.57 -76.00
C ALA A 212 45.63 11.08 -77.42
N ASP A 213 44.41 11.55 -77.73
CA ASP A 213 44.01 11.85 -79.12
C ASP A 213 43.84 13.34 -79.48
N LYS A 214 44.53 14.24 -78.75
CA LYS A 214 44.66 15.66 -79.15
C LYS A 214 46.10 16.16 -79.15
N VAL A 215 47.05 15.36 -79.63
CA VAL A 215 48.35 15.89 -80.08
C VAL A 215 48.86 15.06 -81.26
N LYS A 216 48.33 15.31 -82.47
CA LYS A 216 49.08 15.55 -83.70
C LYS A 216 48.16 15.78 -84.89
#